data_AF-A0A968SZN6-F1
#
_entry.id   AF-A0A968SZN6-F1
#
_cell.length_a   1.000
_cell.length_b   1.000
_cell.length_c   1.000
_cell.angle_alpha   90.00
_cell.angle_beta   90.00
_cell.angle_gamma   90.00
#
_symmetry.space_group_name_H-M   'P 1'
#
loop_
_entity.id
_entity.type
_entity.pdbx_description
1 polymer ?
#
loop_
_entity_poly.entity_id
_entity_poly.type
_entity_poly.pdbx_seq_one_letter_code
_entity_poly.pdbx_strand_id
1 'polypeptide(L)'
;MGILYALEAPSYRDFHAPEKFLLRSLVYMNLCHYIPAKREIRRFRFRFQGPLDSIKQRVDLREDEVLRGAALQDGQIGRKADFRRKLRREADLIDTVGGSWVESGLDERLRSIYGLALQKAELDLNAELSAEARRVAEELVEFEEQMYLLDYEVGLAIYRRLRKEDARRISEADDLSIPPAGDQAYFEFVDEFWNDELPRYDFFIENRCFDAGGTE
;
A
#
# COMPACT_ATOMS: atom_id res chain seq x y z
N MET A 1 13.06 0.07 -9.69
CA MET A 1 12.46 1.08 -8.79
C MET A 1 11.26 1.79 -9.38
N GLY A 2 11.06 1.81 -10.70
CA GLY A 2 9.99 2.58 -11.33
C GLY A 2 8.57 2.25 -10.84
N ILE A 3 8.22 0.96 -10.76
CA ILE A 3 6.93 0.51 -10.18
C ILE A 3 6.78 0.96 -8.71
N LEU A 4 7.85 0.94 -7.92
CA LEU A 4 7.82 1.35 -6.51
C LEU A 4 7.63 2.87 -6.35
N TYR A 5 8.11 3.65 -7.30
CA TYR A 5 7.83 5.09 -7.37
C TYR A 5 6.43 5.38 -7.89
N ALA A 6 5.92 4.60 -8.85
CA ALA A 6 4.54 4.71 -9.29
C ALA A 6 3.52 4.51 -8.15
N LEU A 7 3.84 3.66 -7.16
CA LEU A 7 3.04 3.48 -5.93
C LEU A 7 3.07 4.68 -4.96
N GLU A 8 3.83 5.73 -5.25
CA GLU A 8 3.77 7.04 -4.57
C GLU A 8 2.87 8.04 -5.29
N ALA A 9 2.39 7.72 -6.50
CA ALA A 9 1.50 8.60 -7.23
C ALA A 9 0.20 8.86 -6.42
N PRO A 10 -0.40 10.06 -6.53
CA PRO A 10 -1.60 10.43 -5.76
C PRO A 10 -2.77 9.43 -5.90
N SER A 11 -2.87 8.77 -7.05
CA SER A 11 -3.86 7.72 -7.34
C SER A 11 -3.74 6.49 -6.44
N TYR A 12 -2.56 6.20 -5.89
CA TYR A 12 -2.26 5.04 -5.04
C TYR A 12 -2.09 5.41 -3.57
N ARG A 13 -2.41 6.64 -3.16
CA ARG A 13 -2.21 7.11 -1.78
C ARG A 13 -2.96 6.24 -0.75
N ASP A 14 -4.14 5.77 -1.12
CA ASP A 14 -5.00 4.95 -0.25
C ASP A 14 -4.79 3.45 -0.44
N PHE A 15 -3.89 3.06 -1.35
CA PHE A 15 -3.58 1.65 -1.58
C PHE A 15 -2.78 1.05 -0.40
N HIS A 16 -3.15 -0.15 0.01
CA HIS A 16 -2.46 -0.86 1.09
C HIS A 16 -1.32 -1.68 0.50
N ALA A 17 -0.12 -1.10 0.52
CA ALA A 17 1.10 -1.75 0.04
C ALA A 17 2.25 -1.56 1.04
N PRO A 18 2.24 -2.25 2.20
CA PRO A 18 3.35 -2.22 3.16
C PRO A 18 4.68 -2.70 2.53
N GLU A 19 4.62 -3.65 1.60
CA GLU A 19 5.78 -4.23 0.90
C GLU A 19 6.61 -3.17 0.15
N LYS A 20 5.97 -2.08 -0.30
CA LYS A 20 6.68 -1.01 -1.02
C LYS A 20 7.78 -0.38 -0.16
N PHE A 21 7.53 -0.22 1.15
CA PHE A 21 8.50 0.39 2.06
C PHE A 21 9.67 -0.55 2.33
N LEU A 22 9.40 -1.83 2.52
CA LEU A 22 10.43 -2.85 2.71
C LEU A 22 11.32 -2.96 1.48
N LEU A 23 10.73 -3.11 0.30
CA LEU A 23 11.47 -3.25 -0.96
C LEU A 23 12.32 -2.00 -1.25
N ARG A 24 11.78 -0.79 -1.06
CA ARG A 24 12.56 0.45 -1.21
C ARG A 24 13.72 0.51 -0.21
N SER A 25 13.47 0.14 1.04
CA SER A 25 14.50 0.12 2.08
C SER A 25 15.62 -0.87 1.74
N LEU A 26 15.29 -2.05 1.23
CA LEU A 26 16.25 -3.06 0.77
C LEU A 26 17.05 -2.58 -0.44
N VAL A 27 16.39 -1.96 -1.43
CA VAL A 27 17.07 -1.39 -2.61
C VAL A 27 18.06 -0.32 -2.17
N TYR A 28 17.64 0.64 -1.33
CA TYR A 28 18.54 1.67 -0.82
C TYR A 28 19.69 1.08 0.00
N MET A 29 19.42 0.08 0.85
CA MET A 29 20.48 -0.61 1.60
C MET A 29 21.49 -1.28 0.67
N ASN A 30 21.03 -1.99 -0.36
CA ASN A 30 21.89 -2.70 -1.32
C ASN A 30 22.76 -1.75 -2.15
N LEU A 31 22.28 -0.53 -2.40
CA LEU A 31 23.00 0.54 -3.09
C LEU A 31 23.77 1.48 -2.12
N CYS A 32 23.91 1.08 -0.84
CA CYS A 32 24.60 1.82 0.21
C CYS A 32 24.04 3.22 0.52
N HIS A 33 22.78 3.48 0.17
CA HIS A 33 21.99 4.65 0.54
C HIS A 33 21.32 4.47 1.91
N TYR A 34 22.12 4.37 2.96
CA TYR A 34 21.61 4.02 4.29
C TYR A 34 20.65 5.06 4.91
N ILE A 35 20.88 6.36 4.67
CA ILE A 35 20.01 7.42 5.18
C ILE A 35 18.62 7.37 4.51
N PRO A 36 18.51 7.27 3.17
CA PRO A 36 17.25 6.96 2.50
C PRO A 36 16.58 5.69 3.02
N ALA A 37 17.32 4.60 3.21
CA ALA A 37 16.76 3.35 3.77
C ALA A 37 16.10 3.59 5.15
N LYS A 38 16.80 4.25 6.08
CA LYS A 38 16.25 4.64 7.40
C LYS A 38 15.02 5.57 7.30
N ARG A 39 14.94 6.38 6.25
CA ARG A 39 13.81 7.29 6.02
C ARG A 39 12.57 6.50 5.60
N GLU A 40 12.70 5.53 4.71
CA GLU A 40 11.60 4.66 4.29
C GLU A 40 11.08 3.81 5.45
N ILE A 41 11.97 3.31 6.31
CA ILE A 41 11.58 2.60 7.55
C ILE A 41 10.74 3.50 8.46
N ARG A 42 11.13 4.77 8.63
CA ARG A 42 10.35 5.73 9.41
C ARG A 42 9.01 6.07 8.77
N ARG A 43 8.93 6.16 7.44
CA ARG A 43 7.67 6.38 6.71
C ARG A 43 6.70 5.22 6.89
N PHE A 44 7.19 3.98 6.83
CA PHE A 44 6.40 2.78 7.16
C PHE A 44 5.81 2.89 8.56
N ARG A 45 6.66 3.13 9.57
CA ARG A 45 6.22 3.26 10.97
C ARG A 45 5.19 4.37 11.11
N PHE A 46 5.44 5.55 10.56
CA PHE A 46 4.50 6.66 10.62
C PHE A 46 3.14 6.34 10.01
N ARG A 47 3.11 5.65 8.85
CA ARG A 47 1.86 5.30 8.17
C ARG A 47 1.08 4.20 8.88
N PHE A 48 1.76 3.19 9.41
CA PHE A 48 1.12 1.98 9.95
C PHE A 48 1.13 1.89 11.48
N GLN A 49 1.67 2.87 12.20
CA GLN A 49 1.66 2.89 13.67
C GLN A 49 0.23 2.79 14.22
N GLY A 50 -0.72 3.58 13.70
CA GLY A 50 -2.12 3.53 14.15
C GLY A 50 -2.73 2.12 14.05
N PRO A 51 -2.72 1.49 12.85
CA PRO A 51 -3.18 0.12 12.66
C PRO A 51 -2.45 -0.91 13.53
N LEU A 52 -1.12 -0.79 13.68
CA LEU A 52 -0.33 -1.67 14.54
C LEU A 52 -0.72 -1.52 16.01
N ASP A 53 -1.01 -0.30 16.47
CA ASP A 53 -1.49 -0.04 17.82
C ASP A 53 -2.90 -0.62 18.02
N SER A 54 -3.80 -0.51 17.03
CA SER A 54 -5.12 -1.16 17.03
C SER A 54 -5.02 -2.68 17.20
N ILE A 55 -4.10 -3.32 16.47
CA ILE A 55 -3.81 -4.76 16.58
C ILE A 55 -3.30 -5.10 17.98
N LYS A 56 -2.32 -4.36 18.50
CA LYS A 56 -1.72 -4.57 19.84
C LYS A 56 -2.76 -4.40 20.96
N GLN A 57 -3.68 -3.45 20.81
CA GLN A 57 -4.76 -3.18 21.76
C GLN A 57 -5.94 -4.15 21.64
N ARG A 58 -5.92 -5.06 20.65
CA ARG A 58 -7.00 -6.02 20.37
C ARG A 58 -8.36 -5.35 20.14
N VAL A 59 -8.33 -4.19 19.49
CA VAL A 59 -9.54 -3.53 19.00
C VAL A 59 -10.16 -4.39 17.90
N ASP A 60 -11.46 -4.26 17.68
CA ASP A 60 -12.10 -4.86 16.50
C ASP A 60 -11.44 -4.32 15.22
N LEU A 61 -10.74 -5.20 14.49
CA LEU A 61 -9.94 -4.85 13.31
C LEU A 61 -10.79 -4.26 12.17
N ARG A 62 -12.12 -4.47 12.21
CA ARG A 62 -13.06 -3.93 11.23
C ARG A 62 -13.33 -2.45 11.42
N GLU A 63 -13.12 -1.94 12.64
CA GLU A 63 -13.31 -0.52 12.98
C GLU A 63 -12.09 0.32 12.58
N ASP A 64 -10.92 -0.30 12.41
CA ASP A 64 -9.73 0.39 11.90
C ASP A 64 -9.89 0.68 10.39
N GLU A 65 -9.87 1.96 10.02
CA GLU A 65 -10.12 2.38 8.65
C GLU A 65 -9.08 1.84 7.65
N VAL A 66 -7.83 1.70 8.07
CA VAL A 66 -6.74 1.24 7.20
C VAL A 66 -6.83 -0.26 6.98
N LEU A 67 -7.04 -1.04 8.04
CA LEU A 67 -7.19 -2.49 7.94
C LEU A 67 -8.47 -2.87 7.19
N ARG A 68 -9.58 -2.16 7.47
CA ARG A 68 -10.84 -2.34 6.72
C ARG A 68 -10.66 -1.97 5.25
N GLY A 69 -10.02 -0.84 4.96
CA GLY A 69 -9.76 -0.39 3.59
C GLY A 69 -8.90 -1.38 2.82
N ALA A 70 -7.88 -1.94 3.46
CA ALA A 70 -7.02 -2.98 2.91
C ALA A 70 -7.80 -4.28 2.64
N ALA A 71 -8.63 -4.74 3.59
CA ALA A 71 -9.46 -5.93 3.40
C ALA A 71 -10.48 -5.75 2.26
N LEU A 72 -10.98 -4.53 2.04
CA LEU A 72 -11.88 -4.21 0.93
C LEU A 72 -11.18 -4.11 -0.44
N GLN A 73 -9.85 -4.02 -0.47
CA GLN A 73 -9.08 -4.10 -1.72
C GLN A 73 -9.08 -5.53 -2.29
N ASP A 74 -9.41 -6.55 -1.49
CA ASP A 74 -9.68 -7.88 -2.02
C ASP A 74 -10.87 -7.84 -2.99
N GLY A 75 -10.66 -8.35 -4.19
CA GLY A 75 -11.63 -8.23 -5.28
C GLY A 75 -12.96 -8.94 -5.01
N GLN A 76 -13.01 -9.95 -4.14
CA GLN A 76 -14.28 -10.62 -3.77
C GLN A 76 -15.04 -9.80 -2.73
N ILE A 77 -14.35 -9.35 -1.67
CA ILE A 77 -14.97 -8.59 -0.58
C ILE A 77 -15.40 -7.22 -1.07
N GLY A 78 -14.58 -6.55 -1.87
CA GLY A 78 -14.93 -5.29 -2.53
C GLY A 78 -16.22 -5.41 -3.35
N ARG A 79 -16.37 -6.49 -4.13
CA ARG A 79 -17.62 -6.75 -4.88
C ARG A 79 -18.83 -6.95 -3.99
N LYS A 80 -18.69 -7.61 -2.84
CA LYS A 80 -19.78 -7.78 -1.86
C LYS A 80 -20.15 -6.47 -1.18
N ALA A 81 -19.17 -5.66 -0.82
CA ALA A 81 -19.38 -4.31 -0.28
C ALA A 81 -20.11 -3.41 -1.29
N ASP A 82 -19.73 -3.50 -2.56
CA ASP A 82 -20.38 -2.80 -3.67
C ASP A 82 -21.82 -3.26 -3.89
N PHE A 83 -22.05 -4.58 -3.83
CA PHE A 83 -23.39 -5.15 -3.92
C PHE A 83 -24.29 -4.67 -2.78
N ARG A 84 -23.79 -4.70 -1.53
CA ARG A 84 -24.52 -4.17 -0.37
C ARG A 84 -24.85 -2.68 -0.55
N ARG A 85 -23.90 -1.89 -1.07
CA ARG A 85 -24.13 -0.46 -1.36
C ARG A 85 -25.20 -0.25 -2.43
N LYS A 86 -25.22 -1.05 -3.49
CA LYS A 86 -26.27 -1.02 -4.52
C LYS A 86 -27.64 -1.40 -3.94
N LEU A 87 -27.72 -2.49 -3.17
CA LEU A 87 -28.95 -2.89 -2.47
C LEU A 87 -29.49 -1.79 -1.55
N ARG A 88 -28.61 -1.11 -0.81
CA ARG A 88 -29.03 -0.01 0.07
C ARG A 88 -29.59 1.16 -0.74
N ARG A 89 -28.91 1.53 -1.82
CA ARG A 89 -29.40 2.58 -2.72
C ARG A 89 -30.77 2.23 -3.31
N GLU A 90 -30.99 0.99 -3.70
CA GLU A 90 -32.30 0.52 -4.19
C GLU A 90 -33.37 0.56 -3.09
N ALA A 91 -33.02 0.17 -1.87
CA ALA A 91 -33.92 0.27 -0.72
C ALA A 91 -34.32 1.72 -0.42
N ASP A 92 -33.36 2.65 -0.45
CA ASP A 92 -33.60 4.07 -0.23
C ASP A 92 -34.50 4.68 -1.33
N LEU A 93 -34.47 4.13 -2.55
CA LEU A 93 -35.38 4.56 -3.61
C LEU A 93 -36.83 4.20 -3.31
N ILE A 94 -37.10 3.10 -2.60
CA ILE A 94 -38.47 2.70 -2.22
C ILE A 94 -39.10 3.78 -1.32
N ASP A 95 -38.31 4.44 -0.47
CA ASP A 95 -38.78 5.54 0.37
C ASP A 95 -39.23 6.76 -0.44
N THR A 96 -38.80 6.87 -1.69
CA THR A 96 -39.17 7.96 -2.60
C THR A 96 -40.37 7.63 -3.50
N VAL A 97 -40.80 6.37 -3.56
CA VAL A 97 -41.93 5.95 -4.40
C VAL A 97 -43.25 6.20 -3.67
N GLY A 98 -44.12 7.04 -4.24
CA GLY A 98 -45.47 7.30 -3.76
C GLY A 98 -46.56 6.86 -4.74
N GLY A 99 -47.83 6.90 -4.31
CA GLY A 99 -48.99 6.64 -5.16
C GLY A 99 -49.44 5.18 -5.18
N SER A 100 -49.61 4.61 -6.38
CA SER A 100 -50.26 3.30 -6.60
C SER A 100 -49.58 2.12 -5.90
N TRP A 101 -48.30 2.25 -5.57
CA TRP A 101 -47.53 1.20 -4.90
C TRP A 101 -47.95 1.07 -3.43
N VAL A 102 -48.21 2.21 -2.78
CA VAL A 102 -48.69 2.29 -1.39
C VAL A 102 -50.12 1.75 -1.28
N GLU A 103 -50.98 2.09 -2.24
CA GLU A 103 -52.37 1.59 -2.27
C GLU A 103 -52.44 0.06 -2.45
N SER A 104 -51.48 -0.52 -3.16
CA SER A 104 -51.39 -1.97 -3.41
C SER A 104 -50.67 -2.77 -2.31
N GLY A 105 -50.05 -2.11 -1.32
CA GLY A 105 -49.21 -2.75 -0.30
C GLY A 105 -47.89 -3.34 -0.83
N LEU A 106 -47.50 -3.00 -2.07
CA LEU A 106 -46.26 -3.47 -2.68
C LEU A 106 -45.02 -2.88 -2.00
N ASP A 107 -45.12 -1.65 -1.52
CA ASP A 107 -44.04 -0.95 -0.83
C ASP A 107 -43.65 -1.66 0.48
N GLU A 108 -44.63 -2.07 1.29
CA GLU A 108 -44.39 -2.82 2.53
C GLU A 108 -43.70 -4.16 2.25
N ARG A 109 -44.16 -4.87 1.21
CA ARG A 109 -43.54 -6.13 0.80
C ARG A 109 -42.11 -5.95 0.31
N LEU A 110 -41.84 -4.91 -0.48
CA LEU A 110 -40.49 -4.61 -0.96
C LEU A 110 -39.57 -4.20 0.19
N ARG A 111 -40.04 -3.35 1.13
CA ARG A 111 -39.28 -3.01 2.35
C ARG A 111 -38.87 -4.26 3.13
N SER A 112 -39.79 -5.22 3.28
CA SER A 112 -39.50 -6.51 3.94
C SER A 112 -38.43 -7.31 3.18
N ILE A 113 -38.55 -7.44 1.85
CA ILE A 113 -37.59 -8.19 1.02
C ILE A 113 -36.20 -7.54 1.05
N TYR A 114 -36.11 -6.22 0.82
CA TYR A 114 -34.83 -5.51 0.85
C TYR A 114 -34.24 -5.47 2.25
N GLY A 115 -35.04 -5.37 3.31
CA GLY A 115 -34.59 -5.48 4.69
C GLY A 115 -33.91 -6.83 4.97
N LEU A 116 -34.56 -7.93 4.58
CA LEU A 116 -33.99 -9.28 4.69
C LEU A 116 -32.73 -9.45 3.83
N ALA A 117 -32.74 -8.95 2.60
CA ALA A 117 -31.60 -9.02 1.69
C ALA A 117 -30.40 -8.22 2.22
N LEU A 118 -30.64 -7.03 2.78
CA LEU A 118 -29.61 -6.20 3.40
C LEU A 118 -29.02 -6.87 4.64
N GLN A 119 -29.85 -7.43 5.53
CA GLN A 119 -29.37 -8.16 6.70
C GLN A 119 -28.49 -9.35 6.32
N LYS A 120 -28.92 -10.12 5.31
CA LYS A 120 -28.12 -11.24 4.80
C LYS A 120 -26.80 -10.77 4.21
N ALA A 121 -26.84 -9.77 3.32
CA ALA A 121 -25.64 -9.24 2.69
C ALA A 121 -24.65 -8.65 3.71
N GLU A 122 -25.15 -8.04 4.79
CA GLU A 122 -24.36 -7.49 5.88
C GLU A 122 -23.71 -8.58 6.74
N LEU A 123 -24.44 -9.65 7.06
CA LEU A 123 -23.89 -10.81 7.76
C LEU A 123 -22.78 -11.48 6.93
N ASP A 124 -23.04 -11.75 5.66
CA ASP A 124 -22.08 -12.39 4.75
C ASP A 124 -20.82 -11.52 4.59
N LEU A 125 -20.99 -10.21 4.37
CA LEU A 125 -19.88 -9.26 4.28
C LEU A 125 -19.08 -9.18 5.57
N ASN A 126 -19.74 -9.11 6.73
CA ASN A 126 -19.06 -8.97 8.02
C ASN A 126 -18.23 -10.19 8.38
N ALA A 127 -18.70 -11.39 8.04
CA ALA A 127 -17.95 -12.64 8.27
C ALA A 127 -16.67 -12.68 7.43
N GLU A 128 -16.78 -12.39 6.14
CA GLU A 128 -15.62 -12.38 5.24
C GLU A 128 -14.66 -11.23 5.54
N LEU A 129 -15.19 -10.03 5.80
CA LEU A 129 -14.39 -8.87 6.18
C LEU A 129 -13.62 -9.10 7.48
N SER A 130 -14.21 -9.79 8.46
CA SER A 130 -13.52 -10.12 9.71
C SER A 130 -12.33 -11.07 9.47
N ALA A 131 -12.53 -12.11 8.65
CA ALA A 131 -11.47 -13.05 8.31
C ALA A 131 -10.32 -12.35 7.53
N GLU A 132 -10.67 -11.49 6.58
CA GLU A 132 -9.69 -10.80 5.76
C GLU A 132 -8.95 -9.69 6.53
N ALA A 133 -9.65 -8.91 7.35
CA ALA A 133 -9.01 -7.91 8.21
C ALA A 133 -7.99 -8.56 9.15
N ARG A 134 -8.27 -9.78 9.63
CA ARG A 134 -7.30 -10.56 10.40
C ARG A 134 -6.10 -10.98 9.56
N ARG A 135 -6.31 -11.48 8.34
CA ARG A 135 -5.22 -11.85 7.42
C ARG A 135 -4.29 -10.66 7.15
N VAL A 136 -4.87 -9.50 6.84
CA VAL A 136 -4.13 -8.25 6.61
C VAL A 136 -3.38 -7.81 7.86
N ALA A 137 -3.98 -7.94 9.05
CA ALA A 137 -3.32 -7.60 10.30
C ALA A 137 -2.11 -8.51 10.59
N GLU A 138 -2.24 -9.82 10.35
CA GLU A 138 -1.14 -10.77 10.47
C GLU A 138 0.01 -10.42 9.51
N GLU A 139 -0.31 -10.16 8.24
CA GLU A 139 0.66 -9.71 7.23
C GLU A 139 1.36 -8.39 7.63
N LEU A 140 0.62 -7.42 8.18
CA LEU A 140 1.19 -6.14 8.61
C LEU A 140 2.16 -6.30 9.78
N VAL A 141 1.89 -7.23 10.70
CA VAL A 141 2.81 -7.56 11.81
C VAL A 141 4.08 -8.21 11.28
N GLU A 142 3.98 -9.11 10.31
CA GLU A 142 5.16 -9.70 9.65
C GLU A 142 6.03 -8.61 8.99
N PHE A 143 5.41 -7.64 8.33
CA PHE A 143 6.14 -6.49 7.78
C PHE A 143 6.77 -5.62 8.89
N GLU A 144 6.10 -5.42 10.03
CA GLU A 144 6.70 -4.71 11.17
C GLU A 144 7.99 -5.40 11.64
N GLU A 145 7.98 -6.72 11.79
CA GLU A 145 9.15 -7.51 12.20
C GLU A 145 10.29 -7.41 11.18
N GLN A 146 9.99 -7.58 9.89
CA GLN A 146 10.99 -7.46 8.82
C GLN A 146 11.60 -6.06 8.78
N MET A 147 10.79 -5.02 9.00
CA MET A 147 11.25 -3.64 9.06
C MET A 147 12.12 -3.36 10.29
N TYR A 148 11.86 -3.99 11.44
CA TYR A 148 12.76 -3.91 12.60
C TYR A 148 14.10 -4.59 12.34
N LEU A 149 14.10 -5.78 11.74
CA LEU A 149 15.34 -6.47 11.36
C LEU A 149 16.16 -5.61 10.41
N LEU A 150 15.52 -5.07 9.37
CA LEU A 150 16.19 -4.22 8.39
C LEU A 150 16.73 -2.93 9.03
N ASP A 151 16.00 -2.32 9.97
CA ASP A 151 16.46 -1.15 10.71
C ASP A 151 17.76 -1.44 11.49
N TYR A 152 17.84 -2.62 12.11
CA TYR A 152 19.04 -3.10 12.79
C TYR A 152 20.19 -3.32 11.80
N GLU A 153 19.95 -4.02 10.68
CA GLU A 153 20.96 -4.31 9.66
C GLU A 153 21.53 -3.05 9.03
N VAL A 154 20.68 -2.09 8.66
CA VAL A 154 21.10 -0.78 8.14
C VAL A 154 21.93 -0.04 9.19
N GLY A 155 21.54 -0.10 10.47
CA GLY A 155 22.31 0.50 11.57
C GLY A 155 23.71 -0.11 11.69
N LEU A 156 23.81 -1.44 11.60
CA LEU A 156 25.08 -2.16 11.63
C LEU A 156 25.94 -1.85 10.41
N ALA A 157 25.35 -1.74 9.22
CA ALA A 157 26.05 -1.40 7.98
C ALA A 157 26.68 0.01 8.04
N ILE A 158 25.94 1.00 8.56
CA ILE A 158 26.47 2.34 8.82
C ILE A 158 27.68 2.27 9.77
N TYR A 159 27.55 1.53 10.87
CA TYR A 159 28.62 1.38 11.86
C TYR A 159 29.86 0.67 11.30
N ARG A 160 29.69 -0.37 10.48
CA ARG A 160 30.79 -1.07 9.80
C ARG A 160 31.54 -0.15 8.85
N ARG A 161 30.83 0.61 8.01
CA ARG A 161 31.43 1.59 7.09
C ARG A 161 32.25 2.66 7.84
N LEU A 162 31.77 3.11 9.00
CA LEU A 162 32.53 4.04 9.86
C LEU A 162 33.81 3.42 10.45
N ARG A 163 33.89 2.09 10.53
CA ARG A 163 35.01 1.37 11.16
C ARG A 163 36.07 0.86 10.20
N LYS A 164 35.79 0.60 8.92
CA LYS A 164 36.78 0.17 7.90
C LYS A 164 36.23 0.13 6.46
N GLU A 165 37.15 0.27 5.51
CA GLU A 165 37.03 0.34 4.05
C GLU A 165 36.58 -1.00 3.40
N ASP A 166 35.30 -1.33 3.47
CA ASP A 166 34.73 -2.38 2.61
C ASP A 166 34.05 -1.74 1.39
N ALA A 167 34.86 -1.27 0.44
CA ALA A 167 34.36 -0.95 -0.89
C ALA A 167 34.10 -2.28 -1.62
N ARG A 168 32.87 -2.49 -2.09
CA ARG A 168 32.60 -3.55 -3.08
C ARG A 168 33.44 -3.27 -4.34
N ARG A 169 33.65 -4.26 -5.21
CA ARG A 169 34.23 -3.99 -6.55
C ARG A 169 33.11 -3.56 -7.50
N ILE A 170 33.37 -2.53 -8.31
CA ILE A 170 32.45 -2.05 -9.37
C ILE A 170 32.23 -3.20 -10.36
N SER A 171 30.97 -3.51 -10.67
CA SER A 171 30.59 -4.40 -11.77
C SER A 171 30.10 -3.57 -12.96
N GLU A 172 30.16 -4.10 -14.19
CA GLU A 172 29.57 -3.43 -15.38
C GLU A 172 28.08 -3.11 -15.20
N ALA A 173 27.36 -3.81 -14.31
CA ALA A 173 25.96 -3.52 -14.00
C ALA A 173 25.76 -2.29 -13.11
N ASP A 174 26.82 -1.76 -12.50
CA ASP A 174 26.77 -0.58 -11.62
C ASP A 174 27.01 0.74 -12.38
N ASP A 175 27.49 0.69 -13.62
CA ASP A 175 27.74 1.86 -14.48
C ASP A 175 26.52 2.14 -15.38
N LEU A 176 25.49 2.75 -14.79
CA LEU A 176 24.28 3.15 -15.49
C LEU A 176 24.47 4.58 -16.02
N SER A 177 25.15 4.73 -17.16
CA SER A 177 25.28 6.01 -17.85
C SER A 177 24.10 6.26 -18.80
N ILE A 178 23.57 7.48 -18.80
CA ILE A 178 22.50 7.90 -19.71
C ILE A 178 23.08 8.00 -21.13
N PRO A 179 22.60 7.22 -22.11
CA PRO A 179 23.11 7.31 -23.47
C PRO A 179 22.75 8.68 -24.07
N PRO A 180 23.68 9.34 -24.78
CA PRO A 180 23.46 10.68 -25.34
C PRO A 180 22.42 10.72 -26.46
N ALA A 181 22.05 9.56 -27.02
CA ALA A 181 21.00 9.41 -28.01
C ALA A 181 20.32 8.04 -27.87
N GLY A 182 19.02 7.99 -28.07
CA GLY A 182 18.23 6.75 -28.03
C GLY A 182 16.72 7.03 -28.19
N ASP A 183 15.94 5.95 -28.22
CA ASP A 183 14.47 6.00 -28.31
C ASP A 183 13.79 6.33 -26.98
N GLN A 184 14.58 6.45 -25.90
CA GLN A 184 14.12 6.78 -24.55
C GLN A 184 14.50 8.21 -24.18
N ALA A 185 13.56 8.93 -23.59
CA ALA A 185 13.80 10.26 -23.05
C ALA A 185 14.12 10.16 -21.55
N TYR A 186 15.20 10.84 -21.13
CA TYR A 186 15.64 10.87 -19.74
C TYR A 186 15.42 12.27 -19.18
N PHE A 187 14.76 12.36 -18.03
CA PHE A 187 14.45 13.62 -17.36
C PHE A 187 14.86 13.55 -15.90
N GLU A 188 15.23 14.70 -15.32
CA GLU A 188 15.37 14.82 -13.87
C GLU A 188 13.98 14.70 -13.23
N PHE A 189 13.87 13.86 -12.21
CA PHE A 189 12.59 13.65 -11.54
C PHE A 189 12.26 14.81 -10.61
N VAL A 190 11.14 15.50 -10.88
CA VAL A 190 10.66 16.67 -10.13
C VAL A 190 9.34 16.42 -9.39
N ASP A 191 9.11 15.19 -8.91
CA ASP A 191 7.90 14.76 -8.19
C ASP A 191 6.58 14.85 -9.02
N GLU A 192 6.69 14.83 -10.34
CA GLU A 192 5.53 14.80 -11.24
C GLU A 192 5.19 13.37 -11.69
N PHE A 193 3.90 13.02 -11.62
CA PHE A 193 3.40 11.70 -12.00
C PHE A 193 2.44 11.79 -13.18
N TRP A 194 2.75 11.05 -14.24
CA TRP A 194 2.00 11.03 -15.49
C TRP A 194 1.31 9.67 -15.62
N ASN A 195 -0.01 9.64 -15.42
CA ASN A 195 -0.79 8.39 -15.30
C ASN A 195 -0.68 7.46 -16.51
N ASP A 196 -0.43 8.02 -17.70
CA ASP A 196 -0.23 7.33 -18.97
C ASP A 196 1.17 6.71 -19.12
N GLU A 197 2.15 7.15 -18.31
CA GLU A 197 3.54 6.68 -18.35
C GLU A 197 3.93 5.77 -17.18
N LEU A 198 3.11 5.70 -16.12
CA LEU A 198 3.36 4.83 -14.96
C LEU A 198 3.74 3.38 -15.31
N PRO A 199 3.14 2.71 -16.33
CA PRO A 199 3.51 1.33 -16.67
C PRO A 199 4.90 1.17 -17.31
N ARG A 200 5.48 2.24 -17.86
CA ARG A 200 6.79 2.25 -18.55
C ARG A 200 7.83 3.08 -17.80
N TYR A 201 7.54 3.44 -16.56
CA TYR A 201 8.39 4.30 -15.76
C TYR A 201 9.61 3.51 -15.27
N ASP A 202 10.81 3.95 -15.65
CA ASP A 202 12.09 3.42 -15.17
C ASP A 202 12.79 4.48 -14.31
N PHE A 203 13.37 4.05 -13.18
CA PHE A 203 14.03 4.93 -12.23
C PHE A 203 15.40 4.37 -11.86
N PHE A 204 16.44 5.16 -12.12
CA PHE A 204 17.84 4.83 -11.86
C PHE A 204 18.31 5.44 -10.54
N ILE A 205 19.08 4.68 -9.78
CA ILE A 205 19.71 5.13 -8.54
C ILE A 205 21.18 4.78 -8.63
N GLU A 206 22.03 5.78 -8.44
CA GLU A 206 23.48 5.63 -8.38
C GLU A 206 23.90 4.69 -7.24
N ASN A 207 24.88 3.83 -7.47
CA ASN A 207 25.41 2.95 -6.45
C ASN A 207 26.51 3.65 -5.61
N ARG A 208 26.22 3.95 -4.33
CA ARG A 208 27.17 4.64 -3.42
C ARG A 208 28.04 3.72 -2.58
N CYS A 209 28.09 2.44 -2.92
CA CYS A 209 28.94 1.48 -2.22
C CYS A 209 30.44 1.71 -2.46
N PHE A 210 30.79 2.58 -3.44
CA PHE A 210 32.15 2.80 -3.90
C PHE A 210 32.72 4.19 -3.52
N ASP A 211 31.89 5.14 -3.09
CA ASP A 211 32.29 6.53 -2.77
C ASP A 211 33.06 6.71 -1.44
N ALA A 212 33.89 5.75 -1.08
CA ALA A 212 34.88 5.89 0.00
C ALA A 212 36.32 6.08 -0.53
N GLY A 213 36.47 6.32 -1.84
CA GLY A 213 37.73 6.73 -2.46
C GLY A 213 37.57 8.08 -3.12
N GLY A 214 37.57 9.15 -2.34
CA GLY A 214 37.78 10.49 -2.88
C GLY A 214 39.13 10.53 -3.61
N THR A 215 39.06 10.81 -4.89
CA THR A 215 40.18 11.20 -5.76
C THR A 215 40.90 12.42 -5.18
N GLU A 216 42.23 12.32 -5.12
CA GLU A 216 43.28 13.37 -5.00
C GLU A 216 43.00 14.68 -4.23
#